data_AF-A0A4Y8JX85-F1
#
_entry.id   AF-A0A4Y8JX85-F1
#
_cell.length_a   1.000
_cell.length_b   1.000
_cell.length_c   1.000
_cell.angle_alpha   90.00
_cell.angle_beta   90.00
_cell.angle_gamma   90.00
#
_symmetry.space_group_name_H-M   'P 1'
#
loop_
_entity.id
_entity.type
_entity.pdbx_description
1 polymer ?
#
loop_
_entity_poly.entity_id
_entity_poly.type
_entity_poly.pdbx_seq_one_letter_code
_entity_poly.pdbx_strand_id
1 'polypeptide(L)'
;MTDTRAALRRSRTLTRGRTKRVAAAVLALGLVALTSGLLVMSGQVTLQTSTGAAVSSGLNEVATVPANADQLVNWLPDAWPDEREMEPASRTRIAASYIRAWAAIGRFQSTGETPAVIDTFSGAARRAVLELPSTGPSATWDLRHSLELEFYSLDGATVAFQDQGARIARTVGTGESETVILSQETYDVVMVLEDGFWRIRQLKRALGSDDVTVTTAAAGAATITGATPRAPLPIPSSRATEYRPDGWEARDPAELAADFTRLRALGFDTIRVPLSFTDLGGTRPTDDAIDGVTTLLEQADAHGLRVALVLFDDFPDLTPATWVGAGAHLTRIATAVRGQPALVLWDLADRPDLRTSGPTSAAEIRAFLVYAGSALREIDPETPQTISWATSATAADPAMAGLVDGVTLHLTGNEDPAGAIQAVRTAVPDRPVLLTVTGLDTDGGWSPLPRTEARQVVDVDRVLQAGERAGLSRVSVATFIDTETDAGGLLRRDASAKPAAALFAASAEPAAVSPPGVLDYARSKFWILMTALFAAAASVLLWVRRRKHTAPARPKTSSEADGD
;
A
#
# COMPACT_ATOMS: atom_id res chain seq x y z
N MET A 1 -6.08 7.21 94.74
CA MET A 1 -4.92 8.03 94.35
C MET A 1 -3.77 7.08 94.03
N THR A 2 -3.17 7.26 92.84
CA THR A 2 -1.90 6.66 92.31
C THR A 2 -1.84 5.11 92.27
N ASP A 3 -1.80 4.46 91.11
CA ASP A 3 -0.57 4.44 90.30
C ASP A 3 -0.81 4.35 88.78
N THR A 4 -0.98 5.52 88.17
CA THR A 4 -1.06 5.74 86.71
C THR A 4 0.34 5.87 86.13
N ARG A 5 1.19 4.83 86.20
CA ARG A 5 2.56 4.89 85.61
C ARG A 5 2.94 3.71 84.69
N ALA A 6 2.15 2.64 84.61
CA ALA A 6 2.49 1.50 83.75
C ALA A 6 2.00 1.64 82.29
N ALA A 7 0.91 2.36 82.02
CA ALA A 7 0.32 2.44 80.66
C ALA A 7 1.01 3.45 79.73
N LEU A 8 1.76 4.42 80.26
CA LEU A 8 2.42 5.48 79.48
C LEU A 8 3.80 5.09 78.93
N ARG A 9 4.34 3.91 79.30
CA ARG A 9 5.64 3.43 78.79
C ARG A 9 5.53 2.45 77.60
N ARG A 10 4.36 1.84 77.36
CA ARG A 10 4.13 0.96 76.19
C ARG A 10 3.62 1.68 74.93
N SER A 11 3.05 2.88 75.04
CA SER A 11 2.53 3.62 73.87
C SER A 11 3.58 4.49 73.15
N ARG A 12 4.70 4.84 73.79
CA ARG A 12 5.79 5.64 73.19
C ARG A 12 6.81 4.83 72.37
N THR A 13 6.85 3.51 72.51
CA THR A 13 7.81 2.64 71.79
C THR A 13 7.26 2.13 70.44
N LEU A 14 5.95 1.97 70.29
CA LEU A 14 5.33 1.50 69.03
C LEU A 14 5.23 2.60 67.94
N THR A 15 5.07 3.86 68.33
CA THR A 15 5.00 5.00 67.39
C THR A 15 6.38 5.41 66.84
N ARG A 16 7.46 5.22 67.61
CA ARG A 16 8.84 5.49 67.15
C ARG A 16 9.37 4.46 66.14
N GLY A 17 8.84 3.24 66.13
CA GLY A 17 9.23 2.19 65.18
C GLY A 17 8.63 2.38 63.78
N ARG A 18 7.37 2.85 63.71
CA ARG A 18 6.66 3.10 62.44
C ARG A 18 7.21 4.31 61.69
N THR A 19 7.48 5.42 62.38
CA THR A 19 8.04 6.63 61.74
C THR A 19 9.45 6.40 61.19
N LYS A 20 10.29 5.63 61.90
CA LYS A 20 11.62 5.22 61.41
C LYS A 20 11.54 4.31 60.17
N ARG A 21 10.56 3.40 60.11
CA ARG A 21 10.36 2.52 58.95
C ARG A 21 9.83 3.28 57.73
N VAL A 22 8.94 4.25 57.93
CA VAL A 22 8.45 5.11 56.84
C VAL A 22 9.57 6.03 56.33
N ALA A 23 10.36 6.63 57.21
CA ALA A 23 11.51 7.43 56.82
C ALA A 23 12.57 6.61 56.05
N ALA A 24 12.85 5.38 56.50
CA ALA A 24 13.75 4.47 55.80
C ALA A 24 13.21 4.05 54.42
N ALA A 25 11.91 3.81 54.28
CA ALA A 25 11.29 3.48 53.00
C ALA A 25 11.34 4.65 52.00
N VAL A 26 11.10 5.88 52.46
CA VAL A 26 11.20 7.09 51.63
C VAL A 26 12.65 7.32 51.17
N LEU A 27 13.63 7.13 52.08
CA LEU A 27 15.05 7.23 51.73
C LEU A 27 15.49 6.13 50.74
N ALA A 28 14.99 4.91 50.90
CA ALA A 28 15.27 3.82 49.98
C ALA A 28 14.67 4.09 48.58
N LEU A 29 13.43 4.57 48.51
CA LEU A 29 12.79 4.98 47.25
C LEU A 29 13.54 6.14 46.58
N GLY A 30 13.97 7.14 47.36
CA GLY A 30 14.78 8.25 46.87
C GLY A 30 16.12 7.77 46.30
N LEU A 31 16.77 6.81 46.95
CA LEU A 31 18.02 6.23 46.47
C LEU A 31 17.83 5.45 45.15
N VAL A 32 16.76 4.66 45.04
CA VAL A 32 16.43 3.91 43.81
C VAL A 32 16.11 4.86 42.66
N ALA A 33 15.39 5.95 42.91
CA ALA A 33 15.11 6.96 41.90
C ALA A 33 16.39 7.66 41.43
N LEU A 34 17.30 7.97 42.35
CA LEU A 34 18.56 8.64 42.04
C LEU A 34 19.51 7.73 41.24
N THR A 35 19.64 6.45 41.62
CA THR A 35 20.45 5.49 40.86
C THR A 35 19.87 5.20 39.48
N SER A 36 18.55 5.10 39.36
CA SER A 36 17.88 4.94 38.06
C SER A 36 18.09 6.16 37.16
N GLY A 37 17.98 7.37 37.72
CA GLY A 37 18.26 8.61 37.00
C GLY A 37 19.72 8.71 36.53
N LEU A 38 20.67 8.29 37.37
CA LEU A 38 22.08 8.22 36.98
C LEU A 38 22.33 7.19 35.87
N LEU A 39 21.68 6.03 35.90
CA LEU A 39 21.78 5.02 34.85
C LEU A 39 21.22 5.54 33.52
N VAL A 40 20.08 6.24 33.54
CA VAL A 40 19.50 6.86 32.34
C VAL A 40 20.41 7.95 31.78
N MET A 41 20.93 8.84 32.64
CA MET A 41 21.91 9.86 32.24
C MET A 41 23.19 9.24 31.67
N SER A 42 23.70 8.18 32.28
CA SER A 42 24.88 7.47 31.80
C SER A 42 24.62 6.81 30.45
N GLY A 43 23.42 6.23 30.25
CA GLY A 43 22.99 5.68 28.98
C GLY A 43 22.87 6.76 27.90
N GLN A 44 22.30 7.93 28.22
CA GLN A 44 22.20 9.07 27.31
C GLN A 44 23.58 9.63 26.95
N VAL A 45 24.48 9.79 27.92
CA VAL A 45 25.86 10.22 27.68
C VAL A 45 26.61 9.17 26.87
N THR A 46 26.41 7.87 27.11
CA THR A 46 27.03 6.80 26.32
C THR A 46 26.48 6.79 24.89
N LEU A 47 25.18 7.01 24.69
CA LEU A 47 24.58 7.15 23.35
C LEU A 47 25.15 8.38 22.62
N GLN A 48 25.23 9.54 23.29
CA GLN A 48 25.80 10.78 22.74
C GLN A 48 27.32 10.76 22.55
N THR A 49 28.05 9.92 23.28
CA THR A 49 29.52 9.76 23.12
C THR A 49 29.87 8.57 22.23
N SER A 50 28.96 7.62 22.03
CA SER A 50 29.04 6.56 21.02
C SER A 50 28.79 7.07 19.60
N THR A 51 28.19 8.26 19.45
CA THR A 51 28.29 9.08 18.24
C THR A 51 29.65 9.80 18.14
N GLY A 52 30.71 9.20 18.70
CA GLY A 52 32.08 9.64 18.52
C GLY A 52 32.41 9.74 17.04
N ALA A 53 33.13 10.80 16.66
CA ALA A 53 33.52 11.11 15.30
C ALA A 53 33.92 9.85 14.54
N ALA A 54 33.12 9.49 13.53
CA ALA A 54 33.39 8.36 12.68
C ALA A 54 34.78 8.52 12.05
N VAL A 55 35.48 7.40 11.91
CA VAL A 55 36.78 7.31 11.21
C VAL A 55 36.64 7.76 9.73
N SER A 56 35.41 7.91 9.21
CA SER A 56 35.08 8.56 7.94
C SER A 56 35.24 10.09 7.93
N SER A 57 35.51 10.75 9.06
CA SER A 57 35.81 12.19 9.10
C SER A 57 37.24 12.52 8.66
N GLY A 58 38.16 11.54 8.66
CA GLY A 58 39.57 11.72 8.27
C GLY A 58 39.92 11.14 6.89
N LEU A 59 39.03 10.33 6.31
CA LEU A 59 39.14 9.81 4.96
C LEU A 59 37.83 10.19 4.28
N ASN A 60 37.89 11.09 3.28
CA ASN A 60 36.75 11.42 2.43
C ASN A 60 36.13 10.11 1.92
N GLU A 61 35.06 9.66 2.58
CA GLU A 61 34.25 8.55 2.13
C GLU A 61 33.83 8.92 0.71
N VAL A 62 34.32 8.16 -0.27
CA VAL A 62 33.95 8.32 -1.68
C VAL A 62 32.43 8.39 -1.70
N ALA A 63 31.90 9.56 -2.05
CA ALA A 63 30.48 9.90 -1.91
C ALA A 63 29.61 8.71 -2.32
N THR A 64 29.02 8.02 -1.34
CA THR A 64 28.26 6.79 -1.58
C THR A 64 27.20 7.09 -2.62
N VAL A 65 27.28 6.38 -3.75
CA VAL A 65 26.30 6.44 -4.82
C VAL A 65 24.94 6.12 -4.22
N PRO A 66 23.88 6.92 -4.45
CA PRO A 66 22.54 6.55 -4.02
C PRO A 66 22.23 5.13 -4.48
N ALA A 67 21.69 4.28 -3.60
CA ALA A 67 21.54 2.84 -3.83
C ALA A 67 20.63 2.47 -5.03
N ASN A 68 19.93 3.45 -5.59
CA ASN A 68 19.00 3.38 -6.71
C ASN A 68 19.41 4.29 -7.88
N ALA A 69 20.62 4.86 -7.90
CA ALA A 69 21.06 5.74 -8.98
C ALA A 69 21.08 5.02 -10.35
N ASP A 70 21.33 3.71 -10.34
CA ASP A 70 21.22 2.80 -11.49
C ASP A 70 19.79 2.67 -12.05
N GLN A 71 18.78 2.92 -11.23
CA GLN A 71 17.37 2.87 -11.62
C GLN A 71 16.84 4.22 -12.14
N LEU A 72 17.49 5.32 -11.73
CA LEU A 72 17.09 6.68 -12.04
C LEU A 72 17.70 7.21 -13.34
N VAL A 73 18.93 6.79 -13.67
CA VAL A 73 19.69 7.37 -14.79
C VAL A 73 19.83 6.36 -15.92
N ASN A 74 19.32 6.72 -17.08
CA ASN A 74 19.67 6.08 -18.35
C ASN A 74 20.62 7.00 -19.13
N TRP A 75 21.79 6.50 -19.51
CA TRP A 75 22.68 7.23 -20.40
C TRP A 75 22.30 6.95 -21.86
N LEU A 76 22.03 8.01 -22.60
CA LEU A 76 21.88 7.99 -24.05
C LEU A 76 23.27 7.89 -24.72
N PRO A 77 23.32 7.53 -26.01
CA PRO A 77 24.57 7.62 -26.79
C PRO A 77 25.20 9.00 -26.65
N ASP A 78 26.52 9.05 -26.53
CA ASP A 78 27.23 10.33 -26.43
C ASP A 78 27.10 11.10 -27.75
N ALA A 79 26.97 12.43 -27.70
CA ALA A 79 26.79 13.24 -28.90
C ALA A 79 28.04 13.21 -29.82
N TRP A 80 29.22 12.90 -29.26
CA TRP A 80 30.52 12.91 -29.93
C TRP A 80 31.34 11.65 -29.61
N PRO A 81 30.90 10.45 -30.02
CA PRO A 81 31.48 9.18 -29.57
C PRO A 81 32.93 8.98 -30.01
N ASP A 82 33.36 9.63 -31.10
CA ASP A 82 34.68 9.44 -31.69
C ASP A 82 35.76 10.39 -31.15
N GLU A 83 35.39 11.41 -30.37
CA GLU A 83 36.35 12.44 -29.92
C GLU A 83 37.03 12.06 -28.62
N ARG A 84 36.23 11.69 -27.60
CA ARG A 84 36.72 11.22 -26.31
C ARG A 84 35.67 10.43 -25.56
N GLU A 85 36.05 9.22 -25.18
CA GLU A 85 35.26 8.40 -24.27
C GLU A 85 35.45 8.83 -22.81
N MET A 86 34.34 8.89 -22.06
CA MET A 86 34.36 9.10 -20.61
C MET A 86 34.61 7.79 -19.88
N GLU A 87 35.45 7.79 -18.83
CA GLU A 87 35.71 6.58 -18.08
C GLU A 87 34.43 6.08 -17.37
N PRO A 88 34.12 4.77 -17.36
CA PRO A 88 32.89 4.25 -16.76
C PRO A 88 32.69 4.67 -15.30
N ALA A 89 33.77 4.69 -14.50
CA ALA A 89 33.71 5.13 -13.11
C ALA A 89 33.39 6.62 -12.96
N SER A 90 33.86 7.47 -13.88
CA SER A 90 33.51 8.90 -13.93
C SER A 90 32.03 9.08 -14.24
N ARG A 91 31.52 8.32 -15.23
CA ARG A 91 30.11 8.32 -15.63
C ARG A 91 29.17 7.95 -14.49
N THR A 92 29.49 6.89 -13.73
CA THR A 92 28.73 6.50 -12.53
C THR A 92 28.77 7.57 -11.44
N ARG A 93 29.92 8.21 -11.19
CA ARG A 93 30.03 9.26 -10.17
C ARG A 93 29.26 10.53 -10.54
N ILE A 94 29.27 10.92 -11.82
CA ILE A 94 28.52 12.07 -12.33
C ILE A 94 27.02 11.81 -12.17
N ALA A 95 26.54 10.66 -12.64
CA ALA A 95 25.13 10.25 -12.48
C ALA A 95 24.71 10.26 -11.00
N ALA A 96 25.51 9.65 -10.12
CA ALA A 96 25.24 9.63 -8.68
C ALA A 96 25.19 11.05 -8.07
N SER A 97 26.11 11.94 -8.46
CA SER A 97 26.09 13.33 -7.99
C SER A 97 24.90 14.11 -8.51
N TYR A 98 24.48 13.87 -9.75
CA TYR A 98 23.31 14.50 -10.34
C TYR A 98 22.03 14.12 -9.58
N ILE A 99 21.84 12.82 -9.31
CA ILE A 99 20.72 12.34 -8.48
C ILE A 99 20.75 12.90 -7.06
N ARG A 100 21.92 12.95 -6.42
CA ARG A 100 22.06 13.59 -5.10
C ARG A 100 21.65 15.06 -5.11
N ALA A 101 21.92 15.78 -6.20
CA ALA A 101 21.55 17.18 -6.33
C ALA A 101 20.02 17.35 -6.42
N TRP A 102 19.31 16.46 -7.13
CA TRP A 102 17.84 16.43 -7.13
C TRP A 102 17.25 16.10 -5.76
N ALA A 103 17.79 15.09 -5.07
CA ALA A 103 17.40 14.78 -3.69
C ALA A 103 17.65 15.98 -2.74
N ALA A 104 18.74 16.73 -2.95
CA ALA A 104 19.03 17.93 -2.18
C ALA A 104 18.00 19.05 -2.42
N ILE A 105 17.50 19.22 -3.66
CA ILE A 105 16.39 20.15 -3.95
C ILE A 105 15.13 19.72 -3.19
N GLY A 106 14.72 18.45 -3.28
CA GLY A 106 13.52 17.95 -2.61
C GLY A 106 13.59 18.08 -1.08
N ARG A 107 14.75 17.77 -0.49
CA ARG A 107 14.99 17.96 0.95
C ARG A 107 14.95 19.43 1.34
N PHE A 108 15.61 20.30 0.58
CA PHE A 108 15.59 21.74 0.86
C PHE A 108 14.17 22.31 0.81
N GLN A 109 13.36 21.91 -0.17
CA GLN A 109 11.98 22.37 -0.30
C GLN A 109 11.08 21.94 0.88
N SER A 110 11.31 20.73 1.38
CA SER A 110 10.50 20.13 2.46
C SER A 110 10.96 20.52 3.88
N THR A 111 12.26 20.70 4.11
CA THR A 111 12.81 20.92 5.46
C THR A 111 13.50 22.27 5.66
N GLY A 112 13.86 22.97 4.58
CA GLY A 112 14.66 24.20 4.64
C GLY A 112 16.15 23.95 4.88
N GLU A 113 16.58 22.69 5.00
CA GLU A 113 17.98 22.35 5.28
C GLU A 113 18.88 22.61 4.06
N THR A 114 19.90 23.44 4.26
CA THR A 114 20.84 23.87 3.23
C THR A 114 22.11 23.04 3.04
N PRO A 115 22.61 22.21 4.00
CA PRO A 115 23.88 21.50 3.83
C PRO A 115 23.97 20.67 2.54
N ALA A 116 22.95 19.87 2.24
CA ALA A 116 22.93 19.04 1.02
C ALA A 116 22.99 19.89 -0.27
N VAL A 117 22.38 21.07 -0.29
CA VAL A 117 22.45 22.02 -1.42
C VAL A 117 23.86 22.59 -1.57
N ILE A 118 24.51 22.92 -0.45
CA ILE A 118 25.87 23.46 -0.45
C ILE A 118 26.87 22.42 -0.98
N ASP A 119 26.67 21.15 -0.64
CA ASP A 119 27.55 20.05 -1.02
C ASP A 119 27.40 19.64 -2.50
N THR A 120 26.19 19.77 -3.06
CA THR A 120 25.84 19.29 -4.41
C THR A 120 25.84 20.37 -5.50
N PHE A 121 25.68 21.65 -5.14
CA PHE A 121 25.66 22.77 -6.09
C PHE A 121 26.80 23.75 -5.86
N SER A 122 27.24 24.47 -6.90
CA SER A 122 28.18 25.59 -6.79
C SER A 122 27.76 26.80 -7.63
N GLY A 123 28.42 27.94 -7.41
CA GLY A 123 28.24 29.15 -8.21
C GLY A 123 26.79 29.66 -8.30
N ALA A 124 26.31 29.83 -9.54
CA ALA A 124 24.97 30.38 -9.81
C ALA A 124 23.86 29.37 -9.48
N ALA A 125 24.06 28.08 -9.77
CA ALA A 125 23.06 27.06 -9.49
C ALA A 125 22.74 26.94 -8.00
N ARG A 126 23.75 27.01 -7.12
CA ARG A 126 23.54 27.02 -5.66
C ARG A 126 22.64 28.16 -5.20
N ARG A 127 22.89 29.38 -5.71
CA ARG A 127 22.07 30.55 -5.36
C ARG A 127 20.62 30.37 -5.82
N ALA A 128 20.42 29.89 -7.05
CA ALA A 128 19.09 29.63 -7.60
C ALA A 128 18.31 28.60 -6.78
N VAL A 129 18.95 27.50 -6.34
CA VAL A 129 18.29 26.49 -5.49
C VAL A 129 17.93 27.07 -4.13
N LEU A 130 18.82 27.86 -3.51
CA LEU A 130 18.55 28.49 -2.20
C LEU A 130 17.48 29.59 -2.23
N GLU A 131 17.10 30.07 -3.43
CA GLU A 131 15.98 31.00 -3.62
C GLU A 131 14.63 30.28 -3.78
N LEU A 132 14.63 28.95 -3.91
CA LEU A 132 13.38 28.17 -3.97
C LEU A 132 12.63 28.24 -2.63
N PRO A 133 11.28 28.15 -2.65
CA PRO A 133 10.50 27.99 -1.43
C PRO A 133 10.94 26.74 -0.64
N SER A 134 11.20 26.90 0.66
CA SER A 134 11.92 25.88 1.46
C SER A 134 11.28 25.49 2.79
N THR A 135 10.13 26.08 3.13
CA THR A 135 9.39 25.80 4.37
C THR A 135 7.91 25.65 4.07
N GLY A 136 7.57 24.76 3.15
CA GLY A 136 6.21 24.51 2.72
C GLY A 136 5.94 23.03 2.53
N PRO A 137 4.68 22.64 2.33
CA PRO A 137 4.32 21.27 1.98
C PRO A 137 4.58 21.00 0.50
N SER A 138 5.77 21.39 0.04
CA SER A 138 6.20 21.21 -1.32
C SER A 138 7.45 20.37 -1.33
N ALA A 139 7.46 19.34 -2.16
CA ALA A 139 8.64 18.52 -2.36
C ALA A 139 8.76 18.15 -3.84
N THR A 140 10.00 18.11 -4.32
CA THR A 140 10.35 17.61 -5.65
C THR A 140 10.97 16.23 -5.51
N TRP A 141 10.50 15.30 -6.34
CA TRP A 141 10.95 13.92 -6.40
C TRP A 141 11.37 13.60 -7.83
N ASP A 142 12.60 13.12 -8.00
CA ASP A 142 13.06 12.58 -9.27
C ASP A 142 12.52 11.17 -9.49
N LEU A 143 12.08 10.89 -10.73
CA LEU A 143 11.52 9.60 -11.10
C LEU A 143 12.38 8.89 -12.16
N ARG A 144 12.96 9.66 -13.10
CA ARG A 144 13.83 9.14 -14.17
C ARG A 144 14.56 10.29 -14.87
N HIS A 145 15.76 10.02 -15.36
CA HIS A 145 16.60 10.94 -16.12
C HIS A 145 17.21 10.22 -17.34
N SER A 146 17.32 10.93 -18.47
CA SER A 146 17.92 10.41 -19.70
C SER A 146 19.05 11.33 -20.15
N LEU A 147 20.28 10.97 -19.80
CA LEU A 147 21.44 11.86 -19.92
C LEU A 147 22.20 11.59 -21.23
N GLU A 148 22.40 12.63 -22.03
CA GLU A 148 23.26 12.63 -23.22
C GLU A 148 24.50 13.47 -22.93
N LEU A 149 25.69 12.87 -23.06
CA LEU A 149 26.95 13.58 -22.85
C LEU A 149 27.23 14.50 -24.04
N GLU A 150 27.43 15.80 -23.77
CA GLU A 150 27.75 16.80 -24.80
C GLU A 150 29.22 17.24 -24.75
N PHE A 151 29.83 17.25 -23.56
CA PHE A 151 31.20 17.73 -23.39
C PHE A 151 31.88 17.08 -22.19
N TYR A 152 33.16 16.71 -22.36
CA TYR A 152 34.02 16.24 -21.27
C TYR A 152 35.44 16.81 -21.39
N SER A 153 35.84 17.64 -20.42
CA SER A 153 37.10 18.42 -20.48
C SER A 153 38.34 17.55 -20.38
N LEU A 154 39.44 17.93 -21.05
CA LEU A 154 40.70 17.15 -21.16
C LEU A 154 41.26 16.70 -19.79
N ASP A 155 41.17 17.56 -18.79
CA ASP A 155 41.60 17.33 -17.40
C ASP A 155 40.64 16.46 -16.58
N GLY A 156 39.48 16.12 -17.14
CA GLY A 156 38.43 15.31 -16.51
C GLY A 156 37.66 16.01 -15.41
N ALA A 157 37.81 17.33 -15.25
CA ALA A 157 37.25 18.11 -14.14
C ALA A 157 35.94 18.85 -14.48
N THR A 158 35.51 18.87 -15.74
CA THR A 158 34.27 19.53 -16.18
C THR A 158 33.51 18.63 -17.16
N VAL A 159 32.19 18.55 -16.97
CA VAL A 159 31.29 17.85 -17.86
C VAL A 159 30.08 18.73 -18.17
N ALA A 160 29.60 18.67 -19.41
CA ALA A 160 28.28 19.15 -19.77
C ALA A 160 27.47 18.02 -20.41
N PHE A 161 26.21 17.92 -20.04
CA PHE A 161 25.27 16.95 -20.60
C PHE A 161 23.87 17.55 -20.61
N GLN A 162 23.04 17.01 -21.50
CA GLN A 162 21.63 17.30 -21.52
C GLN A 162 20.86 16.15 -20.86
N ASP A 163 19.90 16.47 -20.00
CA ASP A 163 18.87 15.53 -19.60
C ASP A 163 17.66 15.74 -20.50
N GLN A 164 17.44 14.83 -21.44
CA GLN A 164 16.42 14.97 -22.48
C GLN A 164 15.01 14.60 -22.01
N GLY A 165 14.83 14.15 -20.78
CA GLY A 165 13.53 13.67 -20.31
C GLY A 165 13.48 13.42 -18.81
N ALA A 166 13.83 14.44 -18.03
CA ALA A 166 13.70 14.43 -16.57
C ALA A 166 12.23 14.25 -16.20
N ARG A 167 11.87 13.08 -15.68
CA ARG A 167 10.56 12.79 -15.12
C ARG A 167 10.60 13.13 -13.63
N ILE A 168 9.73 14.05 -13.23
CA ILE A 168 9.73 14.63 -11.90
C ILE A 168 8.29 14.65 -11.37
N ALA A 169 8.12 14.36 -10.08
CA ALA A 169 6.88 14.61 -9.35
C ALA A 169 7.08 15.77 -8.37
N ARG A 170 6.14 16.71 -8.34
CA ARG A 170 6.13 17.81 -7.38
C ARG A 170 4.84 17.81 -6.59
N THR A 171 4.93 17.72 -5.28
CA THR A 171 3.79 17.93 -4.39
C THR A 171 3.71 19.40 -4.01
N VAL A 172 2.50 19.94 -3.91
CA VAL A 172 2.22 21.29 -3.45
C VAL A 172 0.95 21.28 -2.59
N GLY A 173 1.06 21.71 -1.35
CA GLY A 173 -0.06 21.73 -0.40
C GLY A 173 -0.13 20.47 0.46
N THR A 174 -1.08 20.41 1.38
CA THR A 174 -1.35 19.20 2.18
C THR A 174 -2.83 18.86 2.21
N GLY A 175 -3.12 17.58 2.46
CA GLY A 175 -4.47 17.09 2.74
C GLY A 175 -5.43 17.32 1.57
N GLU A 176 -6.59 17.92 1.86
CA GLU A 176 -7.68 18.07 0.90
C GLU A 176 -7.44 19.11 -0.21
N SER A 177 -6.36 19.89 -0.14
CA SER A 177 -5.96 20.86 -1.17
C SER A 177 -4.62 20.51 -1.81
N GLU A 178 -4.18 19.26 -1.69
CA GLU A 178 -2.93 18.81 -2.28
C GLU A 178 -3.02 18.72 -3.80
N THR A 179 -1.94 19.16 -4.44
CA THR A 179 -1.72 19.04 -5.88
C THR A 179 -0.42 18.28 -6.11
N VAL A 180 -0.46 17.31 -7.01
CA VAL A 180 0.72 16.61 -7.51
C VAL A 180 0.90 16.93 -8.98
N ILE A 181 2.06 17.44 -9.35
CA ILE A 181 2.42 17.77 -10.73
C ILE A 181 3.44 16.73 -11.20
N LEU A 182 3.07 15.92 -12.17
CA LEU A 182 4.00 15.08 -12.93
C LEU A 182 4.48 15.91 -14.11
N SER A 183 5.78 16.00 -14.30
CA SER A 183 6.37 16.78 -15.39
C SER A 183 7.44 15.98 -16.10
N GLN A 184 7.47 16.07 -17.42
CA GLN A 184 8.62 15.69 -18.23
C GLN A 184 9.32 16.95 -18.74
N GLU A 185 10.58 17.12 -18.36
CA GLU A 185 11.33 18.36 -18.54
C GLU A 185 12.72 18.08 -19.14
N THR A 186 13.27 19.05 -19.87
CA THR A 186 14.64 18.97 -20.42
C THR A 186 15.55 19.93 -19.69
N TYR A 187 16.78 19.50 -19.39
CA TYR A 187 17.78 20.31 -18.68
C TYR A 187 19.14 20.31 -19.37
N ASP A 188 19.74 21.48 -19.52
CA ASP A 188 21.17 21.63 -19.82
C ASP A 188 21.93 21.72 -18.50
N VAL A 189 22.90 20.84 -18.31
CA VAL A 189 23.61 20.68 -17.03
C VAL A 189 25.11 20.83 -17.25
N VAL A 190 25.75 21.66 -16.41
CA VAL A 190 27.21 21.73 -16.30
C VAL A 190 27.63 21.37 -14.89
N MET A 191 28.48 20.34 -14.79
CA MET A 191 29.06 19.88 -13.52
C MET A 191 30.58 20.06 -13.52
N VAL A 192 31.11 20.39 -12.35
CA VAL A 192 32.55 20.58 -12.11
C VAL A 192 32.99 19.72 -10.94
N LEU A 193 34.19 19.16 -11.02
CA LEU A 193 34.81 18.40 -9.96
C LEU A 193 35.55 19.37 -9.02
N GLU A 194 34.98 19.60 -7.84
CA GLU A 194 35.51 20.49 -6.81
C GLU A 194 35.76 19.67 -5.53
N ASP A 195 36.98 19.72 -4.98
CA ASP A 195 37.36 19.00 -3.75
C ASP A 195 37.09 17.48 -3.78
N GLY A 196 37.11 16.88 -4.98
CA GLY A 196 36.80 15.46 -5.19
C GLY A 196 35.31 15.14 -5.34
N PHE A 197 34.43 16.15 -5.33
CA PHE A 197 32.99 16.00 -5.51
C PHE A 197 32.51 16.68 -6.79
N TRP A 198 31.72 15.97 -7.59
CA TRP A 198 31.03 16.60 -8.70
C TRP A 198 29.88 17.45 -8.19
N ARG A 199 29.91 18.74 -8.53
CA ARG A 199 28.87 19.73 -8.18
C ARG A 199 28.24 20.33 -9.42
N ILE A 200 26.94 20.58 -9.35
CA ILE A 200 26.20 21.28 -10.41
C ILE A 200 26.50 22.78 -10.33
N ARG A 201 27.11 23.32 -11.38
CA ARG A 201 27.42 24.75 -11.51
C ARG A 201 26.38 25.50 -12.33
N GLN A 202 25.76 24.82 -13.29
CA GLN A 202 24.61 25.30 -14.07
C GLN A 202 23.58 24.18 -14.20
N LEU A 203 22.32 24.51 -13.92
CA LEU A 203 21.15 23.67 -14.16
C LEU A 203 20.11 24.57 -14.82
N LYS A 204 19.95 24.43 -16.13
CA LYS A 204 19.06 25.29 -16.91
C LYS A 204 17.95 24.44 -17.51
N ARG A 205 16.71 24.70 -17.11
CA ARG A 205 15.54 24.09 -17.72
C ARG A 205 15.32 24.68 -19.13
N ALA A 206 15.08 23.83 -20.12
CA ALA A 206 14.61 24.25 -21.43
C ALA A 206 13.17 24.78 -21.36
N LEU A 207 12.75 25.55 -22.36
CA LEU A 207 11.36 26.01 -22.44
C LEU A 207 10.44 24.86 -22.89
N GLY A 208 9.30 24.70 -22.22
CA GLY A 208 8.34 23.64 -22.47
C GLY A 208 8.44 22.49 -21.47
N SER A 209 7.29 21.94 -21.10
CA SER A 209 7.18 20.66 -20.40
C SER A 209 5.80 20.07 -20.65
N ASP A 210 5.74 18.75 -20.61
CA ASP A 210 4.49 18.01 -20.59
C ASP A 210 4.11 17.77 -19.14
N ASP A 211 3.22 18.61 -18.63
CA ASP A 211 2.78 18.58 -17.24
C ASP A 211 1.42 17.91 -17.13
N VAL A 212 1.32 16.91 -16.26
CA VAL A 212 0.06 16.38 -15.76
C VAL A 212 -0.14 16.84 -14.33
N THR A 213 -1.17 17.64 -14.11
CA THR A 213 -1.53 18.14 -12.78
C THR A 213 -2.71 17.36 -12.25
N VAL A 214 -2.53 16.80 -11.05
CA VAL A 214 -3.56 16.09 -10.30
C VAL A 214 -3.86 16.89 -9.05
N THR A 215 -5.08 17.42 -8.95
CA THR A 215 -5.56 18.14 -7.77
C THR A 215 -6.76 17.43 -7.21
N THR A 216 -6.77 17.17 -5.91
CA THR A 216 -7.98 16.72 -5.21
C THR A 216 -8.65 17.88 -4.51
N ALA A 217 -9.98 17.91 -4.53
CA ALA A 217 -10.76 18.83 -3.71
C ALA A 217 -11.26 18.14 -2.42
N ALA A 218 -11.69 18.94 -1.44
CA ALA A 218 -12.31 18.48 -0.19
C ALA A 218 -13.47 17.48 -0.36
N ALA A 219 -14.15 17.49 -1.51
CA ALA A 219 -15.23 16.56 -1.83
C ALA A 219 -14.74 15.21 -2.41
N GLY A 220 -13.42 14.95 -2.47
CA GLY A 220 -12.82 13.71 -2.97
C GLY A 220 -12.75 13.56 -4.49
N ALA A 221 -13.40 14.47 -5.24
CA ALA A 221 -13.28 14.56 -6.69
C ALA A 221 -11.89 15.05 -7.09
N ALA A 222 -11.27 14.39 -8.07
CA ALA A 222 -10.01 14.82 -8.64
C ALA A 222 -10.22 15.60 -9.93
N THR A 223 -9.40 16.63 -10.12
CA THR A 223 -9.21 17.28 -11.40
C THR A 223 -7.85 16.85 -11.93
N ILE A 224 -7.84 16.28 -13.13
CA ILE A 224 -6.62 15.92 -13.84
C ILE A 224 -6.55 16.75 -15.11
N THR A 225 -5.49 17.53 -15.28
CA THR A 225 -5.24 18.33 -16.47
C THR A 225 -3.92 17.96 -17.10
N GLY A 226 -3.81 18.06 -18.43
CA GLY A 226 -2.61 17.70 -19.18
C GLY A 226 -2.47 16.20 -19.48
N ALA A 227 -3.22 15.34 -18.78
CA ALA A 227 -3.39 13.95 -19.21
C ALA A 227 -4.33 13.91 -20.43
N THR A 228 -3.94 13.16 -21.46
CA THR A 228 -4.77 13.00 -22.66
C THR A 228 -5.69 11.79 -22.48
N PRO A 229 -7.03 11.97 -22.43
CA PRO A 229 -7.95 10.84 -22.45
C PRO A 229 -7.79 10.05 -23.74
N ARG A 230 -7.84 8.73 -23.67
CA ARG A 230 -7.64 7.87 -24.84
C ARG A 230 -8.87 7.04 -25.16
N ALA A 231 -9.02 6.64 -26.43
CA ALA A 231 -10.00 5.63 -26.80
C ALA A 231 -9.67 4.31 -26.08
N PRO A 232 -10.65 3.64 -25.45
CA PRO A 232 -10.41 2.40 -24.73
C PRO A 232 -10.04 1.28 -25.70
N LEU A 233 -9.03 0.49 -25.35
CA LEU A 233 -8.78 -0.79 -26.01
C LEU A 233 -9.91 -1.79 -25.69
N PRO A 234 -10.27 -2.69 -26.64
CA PRO A 234 -11.26 -3.72 -26.37
C PRO A 234 -10.83 -4.64 -25.23
N ILE A 235 -11.70 -4.82 -24.24
CA ILE A 235 -11.50 -5.80 -23.17
C ILE A 235 -12.27 -7.08 -23.51
N PRO A 236 -11.59 -8.23 -23.68
CA PRO A 236 -12.26 -9.48 -23.96
C PRO A 236 -13.28 -9.86 -22.89
N SER A 237 -14.44 -10.36 -23.32
CA SER A 237 -15.42 -10.90 -22.37
C SER A 237 -14.86 -12.15 -21.70
N SER A 238 -15.13 -12.37 -20.41
CA SER A 238 -14.56 -13.48 -19.65
C SER A 238 -15.32 -13.81 -18.37
N ARG A 239 -15.23 -15.08 -17.98
CA ARG A 239 -15.53 -15.52 -16.61
C ARG A 239 -14.22 -15.75 -15.88
N ALA A 240 -13.95 -14.93 -14.87
CA ALA A 240 -12.69 -14.94 -14.15
C ALA A 240 -12.84 -15.41 -12.70
N THR A 241 -11.73 -15.92 -12.16
CA THR A 241 -11.55 -16.12 -10.72
C THR A 241 -10.15 -15.72 -10.31
N GLU A 242 -9.97 -15.33 -9.06
CA GLU A 242 -8.66 -14.98 -8.54
C GLU A 242 -7.82 -16.22 -8.27
N TYR A 243 -6.62 -16.27 -8.85
CA TYR A 243 -5.64 -17.33 -8.64
C TYR A 243 -4.41 -16.74 -7.96
N ARG A 244 -4.08 -17.24 -6.77
CA ARG A 244 -2.88 -16.86 -6.04
C ARG A 244 -1.92 -18.04 -5.97
N PRO A 245 -0.76 -17.97 -6.64
CA PRO A 245 0.30 -18.91 -6.37
C PRO A 245 0.90 -18.60 -4.98
N ASP A 246 1.08 -19.62 -4.14
CA ASP A 246 2.07 -19.66 -3.04
C ASP A 246 3.50 -19.26 -3.49
N GLY A 247 3.79 -17.97 -3.61
CA GLY A 247 5.09 -17.44 -4.03
C GLY A 247 5.37 -17.55 -5.54
N TRP A 248 6.49 -16.96 -5.95
CA TRP A 248 6.82 -16.69 -7.36
C TRP A 248 8.06 -17.40 -7.89
N GLU A 249 8.72 -18.24 -7.10
CA GLU A 249 9.79 -19.10 -7.60
C GLU A 249 9.28 -20.02 -8.72
N ALA A 250 10.20 -20.49 -9.60
CA ALA A 250 9.87 -21.34 -10.74
C ALA A 250 9.04 -22.57 -10.30
N ARG A 251 7.75 -22.54 -10.67
CA ARG A 251 6.76 -23.57 -10.36
C ARG A 251 6.96 -24.81 -11.20
N ASP A 252 6.59 -25.96 -10.65
CA ASP A 252 6.39 -27.16 -11.48
C ASP A 252 5.22 -26.88 -12.45
N PRO A 253 5.46 -26.88 -13.78
CA PRO A 253 4.41 -26.69 -14.77
C PRO A 253 3.27 -27.71 -14.62
N ALA A 254 3.54 -28.91 -14.09
CA ALA A 254 2.52 -29.94 -13.88
C ALA A 254 1.50 -29.56 -12.79
N GLU A 255 1.92 -28.83 -11.76
CA GLU A 255 1.02 -28.35 -10.70
C GLU A 255 0.08 -27.26 -11.25
N LEU A 256 0.64 -26.30 -11.98
CA LEU A 256 -0.13 -25.26 -12.68
C LEU A 256 -1.12 -25.88 -13.67
N ALA A 257 -0.67 -26.84 -14.47
CA ALA A 257 -1.52 -27.56 -15.42
C ALA A 257 -2.71 -28.26 -14.75
N ALA A 258 -2.49 -28.86 -13.57
CA ALA A 258 -3.56 -29.51 -12.81
C ALA A 258 -4.58 -28.50 -12.27
N ASP A 259 -4.13 -27.36 -11.75
CA ASP A 259 -5.00 -26.27 -11.33
C ASP A 259 -5.78 -25.67 -12.49
N PHE A 260 -5.12 -25.42 -13.61
CA PHE A 260 -5.73 -24.83 -14.79
C PHE A 260 -6.76 -25.77 -15.42
N THR A 261 -6.51 -27.07 -15.40
CA THR A 261 -7.51 -28.07 -15.79
C THR A 261 -8.75 -28.02 -14.89
N ARG A 262 -8.58 -27.87 -13.56
CA ARG A 262 -9.70 -27.70 -12.62
C ARG A 262 -10.47 -26.41 -12.88
N LEU A 263 -9.78 -25.30 -13.11
CA LEU A 263 -10.37 -24.00 -13.45
C LEU A 263 -11.24 -24.09 -14.71
N ARG A 264 -10.71 -24.71 -15.78
CA ARG A 264 -11.45 -24.95 -17.02
C ARG A 264 -12.68 -25.83 -16.81
N ALA A 265 -12.56 -26.88 -15.98
CA ALA A 265 -13.69 -27.75 -15.65
C ALA A 265 -14.83 -27.01 -14.89
N LEU A 266 -14.49 -25.98 -14.12
CA LEU A 266 -15.45 -25.06 -13.50
C LEU A 266 -16.00 -24.00 -14.46
N GLY A 267 -15.60 -23.98 -15.73
CA GLY A 267 -16.10 -23.03 -16.72
C GLY A 267 -15.43 -21.66 -16.69
N PHE A 268 -14.31 -21.50 -15.96
CA PHE A 268 -13.49 -20.29 -16.04
C PHE A 268 -12.66 -20.29 -17.32
N ASP A 269 -12.49 -19.11 -17.90
CA ASP A 269 -11.67 -18.89 -19.10
C ASP A 269 -10.57 -17.86 -18.88
N THR A 270 -10.52 -17.27 -17.69
CA THR A 270 -9.54 -16.29 -17.28
C THR A 270 -9.23 -16.46 -15.80
N ILE A 271 -7.99 -16.23 -15.41
CA ILE A 271 -7.57 -16.02 -14.03
C ILE A 271 -7.15 -14.58 -13.79
N ARG A 272 -7.50 -14.03 -12.62
CA ARG A 272 -6.97 -12.77 -12.11
C ARG A 272 -5.83 -13.08 -11.13
N VAL A 273 -4.65 -12.52 -11.34
CA VAL A 273 -3.45 -12.91 -10.58
C VAL A 273 -2.81 -11.67 -9.95
N PRO A 274 -2.97 -11.48 -8.62
CA PRO A 274 -2.26 -10.46 -7.87
C PRO A 274 -0.75 -10.71 -7.84
N LEU A 275 0.02 -9.73 -8.28
CA LEU A 275 1.48 -9.74 -8.27
C LEU A 275 1.98 -9.06 -7.00
N SER A 276 2.38 -9.86 -6.02
CA SER A 276 3.00 -9.39 -4.77
C SER A 276 4.28 -8.62 -5.06
N PHE A 277 4.31 -7.33 -4.69
CA PHE A 277 5.50 -6.52 -4.86
C PHE A 277 6.67 -7.11 -4.08
N THR A 278 6.41 -7.54 -2.85
CA THR A 278 7.42 -8.05 -1.93
C THR A 278 7.97 -9.40 -2.37
N ASP A 279 7.12 -10.38 -2.64
CA ASP A 279 7.53 -11.76 -2.97
C ASP A 279 8.22 -11.84 -4.33
N LEU A 280 7.93 -10.91 -5.25
CA LEU A 280 8.61 -10.82 -6.54
C LEU A 280 10.04 -10.26 -6.42
N GLY A 281 10.43 -9.64 -5.30
CA GLY A 281 11.74 -9.02 -5.07
C GLY A 281 11.74 -7.50 -4.92
N GLY A 282 10.57 -6.89 -4.73
CA GLY A 282 10.42 -5.46 -4.49
C GLY A 282 10.91 -4.59 -5.65
N THR A 283 11.78 -3.62 -5.37
CA THR A 283 12.31 -2.67 -6.37
C THR A 283 13.23 -3.33 -7.40
N ARG A 284 13.65 -4.58 -7.18
CA ARG A 284 14.48 -5.37 -8.09
C ARG A 284 13.92 -6.79 -8.17
N PRO A 285 12.84 -7.02 -8.96
CA PRO A 285 12.28 -8.35 -9.10
C PRO A 285 13.35 -9.38 -9.46
N THR A 286 13.33 -10.59 -8.90
CA THR A 286 14.36 -11.61 -9.17
C THR A 286 14.12 -12.29 -10.51
N ASP A 287 15.17 -12.89 -11.10
CA ASP A 287 15.00 -13.65 -12.34
C ASP A 287 14.08 -14.87 -12.13
N ASP A 288 14.24 -15.60 -11.02
CA ASP A 288 13.36 -16.73 -10.66
C ASP A 288 11.89 -16.31 -10.56
N ALA A 289 11.62 -15.12 -10.00
CA ALA A 289 10.27 -14.57 -9.91
C ALA A 289 9.67 -14.24 -11.28
N ILE A 290 10.48 -13.64 -12.17
CA ILE A 290 10.08 -13.33 -13.55
C ILE A 290 9.82 -14.61 -14.35
N ASP A 291 10.66 -15.63 -14.18
CA ASP A 291 10.48 -16.95 -14.79
C ASP A 291 9.21 -17.64 -14.29
N GLY A 292 8.88 -17.48 -13.00
CA GLY A 292 7.62 -17.95 -12.42
C GLY A 292 6.37 -17.29 -13.04
N VAL A 293 6.37 -15.96 -13.18
CA VAL A 293 5.27 -15.24 -13.87
C VAL A 293 5.15 -15.67 -15.33
N THR A 294 6.29 -15.83 -16.01
CA THR A 294 6.34 -16.26 -17.41
C THR A 294 5.78 -17.67 -17.58
N THR A 295 6.23 -18.61 -16.75
CA THR A 295 5.73 -19.99 -16.73
C THR A 295 4.23 -20.05 -16.47
N LEU A 296 3.71 -19.21 -15.56
CA LEU A 296 2.27 -19.11 -15.30
C LEU A 296 1.49 -18.71 -16.56
N LEU A 297 1.98 -17.70 -17.30
CA LEU A 297 1.34 -17.24 -18.54
C LEU A 297 1.41 -18.29 -19.65
N GLU A 298 2.54 -18.96 -19.82
CA GLU A 298 2.73 -20.03 -20.80
C GLU A 298 1.82 -21.23 -20.50
N GLN A 299 1.72 -21.64 -19.23
CA GLN A 299 0.80 -22.69 -18.83
C GLN A 299 -0.67 -22.25 -18.99
N ALA A 300 -0.99 -20.98 -18.74
CA ALA A 300 -2.35 -20.49 -18.95
C ALA A 300 -2.73 -20.59 -20.43
N ASP A 301 -1.85 -20.15 -21.34
CA ASP A 301 -2.06 -20.26 -22.79
C ASP A 301 -2.24 -21.72 -23.23
N ALA A 302 -1.34 -22.61 -22.80
CA ALA A 302 -1.38 -24.04 -23.12
C ALA A 302 -2.69 -24.73 -22.67
N HIS A 303 -3.35 -24.17 -21.65
CA HIS A 303 -4.62 -24.68 -21.10
C HIS A 303 -5.85 -23.84 -21.53
N GLY A 304 -5.68 -22.91 -22.47
CA GLY A 304 -6.76 -22.07 -22.99
C GLY A 304 -7.36 -21.13 -21.94
N LEU A 305 -6.54 -20.69 -20.99
CA LEU A 305 -6.85 -19.65 -20.01
C LEU A 305 -6.19 -18.34 -20.41
N ARG A 306 -6.90 -17.25 -20.14
CA ARG A 306 -6.37 -15.89 -20.20
C ARG A 306 -5.98 -15.43 -18.80
N VAL A 307 -5.20 -14.38 -18.70
CA VAL A 307 -4.65 -13.85 -17.45
C VAL A 307 -4.86 -12.34 -17.39
N ALA A 308 -5.42 -11.89 -16.27
CA ALA A 308 -5.43 -10.50 -15.86
C ALA A 308 -4.43 -10.32 -14.71
N LEU A 309 -3.31 -9.65 -14.97
CA LEU A 309 -2.28 -9.40 -13.96
C LEU A 309 -2.63 -8.14 -13.17
N VAL A 310 -2.56 -8.22 -11.83
CA VAL A 310 -2.80 -7.08 -10.95
C VAL A 310 -1.48 -6.63 -10.36
N LEU A 311 -1.09 -5.40 -10.66
CA LEU A 311 0.18 -4.82 -10.25
C LEU A 311 0.11 -4.32 -8.80
N PHE A 312 1.28 -4.28 -8.16
CA PHE A 312 1.48 -3.67 -6.84
C PHE A 312 0.57 -4.23 -5.74
N ASP A 313 0.28 -5.54 -5.77
CA ASP A 313 -0.28 -6.21 -4.60
C ASP A 313 0.74 -6.12 -3.46
N ASP A 314 0.27 -5.98 -2.23
CA ASP A 314 1.07 -5.73 -1.01
C ASP A 314 2.07 -4.55 -1.01
N PHE A 315 2.09 -3.70 -2.04
CA PHE A 315 2.98 -2.54 -2.10
C PHE A 315 2.72 -1.55 -0.92
N PRO A 316 3.75 -1.22 -0.11
CA PRO A 316 3.56 -0.70 1.25
C PRO A 316 3.01 0.73 1.35
N ASP A 317 3.40 1.63 0.45
CA ASP A 317 2.87 3.01 0.40
C ASP A 317 2.97 3.58 -1.03
N LEU A 318 2.05 4.48 -1.39
CA LEU A 318 1.98 5.09 -2.72
C LEU A 318 2.49 6.54 -2.72
N THR A 319 3.32 6.92 -1.75
CA THR A 319 3.90 8.27 -1.72
C THR A 319 4.96 8.42 -2.81
N PRO A 320 5.23 9.62 -3.33
CA PRO A 320 6.24 9.83 -4.39
C PRO A 320 7.63 9.26 -4.08
N ALA A 321 7.98 9.11 -2.79
CA ALA A 321 9.23 8.51 -2.34
C ALA A 321 9.44 7.08 -2.83
N THR A 322 8.38 6.31 -3.10
CA THR A 322 8.47 4.90 -3.49
C THR A 322 8.34 4.67 -5.00
N TRP A 323 8.02 5.71 -5.77
CA TRP A 323 7.64 5.57 -7.18
C TRP A 323 8.78 5.13 -8.09
N VAL A 324 10.02 5.51 -7.79
CA VAL A 324 11.21 5.02 -8.53
C VAL A 324 11.31 3.50 -8.44
N GLY A 325 11.17 2.97 -7.22
CA GLY A 325 11.20 1.54 -6.97
C GLY A 325 10.02 0.80 -7.62
N ALA A 326 8.82 1.40 -7.55
CA ALA A 326 7.63 0.89 -8.24
C ALA A 326 7.81 0.89 -9.77
N GLY A 327 8.40 1.93 -10.33
CA GLY A 327 8.68 2.05 -11.76
C GLY A 327 9.70 1.02 -12.25
N ALA A 328 10.77 0.79 -11.48
CA ALA A 328 11.75 -0.26 -11.77
C ALA A 328 11.12 -1.66 -11.73
N HIS A 329 10.30 -1.94 -10.70
CA HIS A 329 9.53 -3.17 -10.57
C HIS A 329 8.60 -3.40 -11.77
N LEU A 330 7.75 -2.41 -12.06
CA LEU A 330 6.84 -2.42 -13.21
C LEU A 330 7.58 -2.65 -14.53
N THR A 331 8.69 -1.94 -14.72
CA THR A 331 9.47 -2.02 -15.97
C THR A 331 9.99 -3.43 -16.20
N ARG A 332 10.56 -4.06 -15.16
CA ARG A 332 11.12 -5.41 -15.28
C ARG A 332 10.03 -6.45 -15.58
N ILE A 333 8.92 -6.41 -14.85
CA ILE A 333 7.81 -7.37 -15.04
C ILE A 333 7.17 -7.17 -16.40
N ALA A 334 6.69 -5.97 -16.71
CA ALA A 334 5.96 -5.70 -17.94
C ALA A 334 6.82 -5.95 -19.18
N THR A 335 8.12 -5.66 -19.14
CA THR A 335 9.03 -5.95 -20.27
C THR A 335 9.18 -7.45 -20.50
N ALA A 336 9.22 -8.25 -19.44
CA ALA A 336 9.37 -9.71 -19.55
C ALA A 336 8.12 -10.40 -20.11
N VAL A 337 6.93 -9.90 -19.76
CA VAL A 337 5.67 -10.59 -20.06
C VAL A 337 4.81 -9.95 -21.14
N ARG A 338 5.15 -8.75 -21.62
CA ARG A 338 4.42 -8.12 -22.73
C ARG A 338 4.40 -9.04 -23.95
N GLY A 339 3.27 -9.07 -24.65
CA GLY A 339 3.08 -9.91 -25.83
C GLY A 339 2.85 -11.40 -25.54
N GLN A 340 2.84 -11.83 -24.27
CA GLN A 340 2.43 -13.18 -23.89
C GLN A 340 0.96 -13.42 -24.29
N PRO A 341 0.61 -14.47 -25.06
CA PRO A 341 -0.75 -14.66 -25.59
C PRO A 341 -1.84 -14.74 -24.52
N ALA A 342 -1.53 -15.31 -23.35
CA ALA A 342 -2.48 -15.42 -22.27
C ALA A 342 -2.78 -14.07 -21.58
N LEU A 343 -1.87 -13.08 -21.65
CA LEU A 343 -2.05 -11.80 -20.98
C LEU A 343 -3.10 -10.94 -21.71
N VAL A 344 -4.22 -10.64 -21.06
CA VAL A 344 -5.35 -9.91 -21.70
C VAL A 344 -5.81 -8.67 -20.96
N LEU A 345 -5.29 -8.41 -19.77
CA LEU A 345 -5.61 -7.21 -19.00
C LEU A 345 -4.54 -6.93 -17.96
N TRP A 346 -4.14 -5.67 -17.84
CA TRP A 346 -3.44 -5.16 -16.68
C TRP A 346 -4.42 -4.47 -15.73
N ASP A 347 -4.35 -4.79 -14.45
CA ASP A 347 -5.01 -4.03 -13.40
C ASP A 347 -3.92 -3.25 -12.64
N LEU A 348 -3.96 -1.92 -12.74
CA LEU A 348 -2.89 -1.06 -12.24
C LEU A 348 -2.73 -1.14 -10.72
N ALA A 349 -3.83 -1.40 -10.00
CA ALA A 349 -3.81 -1.61 -8.55
C ALA A 349 -5.16 -2.18 -8.09
N ASP A 350 -5.11 -3.05 -7.08
CA ASP A 350 -6.30 -3.46 -6.34
C ASP A 350 -6.65 -2.47 -5.23
N ARG A 351 -7.86 -1.93 -5.29
CA ARG A 351 -8.51 -1.08 -4.29
C ARG A 351 -7.59 0.00 -3.72
N PRO A 352 -6.93 0.80 -4.59
CA PRO A 352 -5.95 1.79 -4.15
C PRO A 352 -6.59 2.88 -3.28
N ASP A 353 -7.89 3.14 -3.43
CA ASP A 353 -8.66 4.10 -2.65
C ASP A 353 -8.76 3.75 -1.15
N LEU A 354 -8.58 2.49 -0.78
CA LEU A 354 -8.52 2.07 0.62
C LEU A 354 -7.17 2.38 1.29
N ARG A 355 -6.15 2.77 0.52
CA ARG A 355 -4.78 3.04 1.03
C ARG A 355 -4.62 4.46 1.60
N THR A 356 -5.70 5.23 1.70
CA THR A 356 -5.75 6.60 2.27
C THR A 356 -5.67 6.65 3.81
N SER A 357 -5.70 5.49 4.48
CA SER A 357 -5.61 5.41 5.94
C SER A 357 -4.18 5.56 6.49
N GLY A 358 -3.18 5.60 5.61
CA GLY A 358 -1.76 5.77 5.91
C GLY A 358 -1.22 7.17 5.59
N PRO A 359 0.08 7.31 5.28
CA PRO A 359 0.69 8.61 4.95
C PRO A 359 0.27 9.15 3.58
N THR A 360 -0.33 8.31 2.72
CA THR A 360 -0.64 8.64 1.34
C THR A 360 -1.97 9.40 1.20
N SER A 361 -1.97 10.49 0.45
CA SER A 361 -3.18 11.24 0.13
C SER A 361 -3.93 10.71 -1.10
N ALA A 362 -5.17 11.15 -1.29
CA ALA A 362 -5.93 10.83 -2.49
C ALA A 362 -5.30 11.42 -3.76
N ALA A 363 -4.61 12.56 -3.68
CA ALA A 363 -3.91 13.16 -4.82
C ALA A 363 -2.70 12.32 -5.21
N GLU A 364 -1.92 11.86 -4.23
CA GLU A 364 -0.77 10.98 -4.46
C GLU A 364 -1.19 9.64 -5.05
N ILE A 365 -2.26 9.01 -4.55
CA ILE A 365 -2.79 7.76 -5.13
C ILE A 365 -3.10 7.94 -6.62
N ARG A 366 -3.82 9.00 -6.97
CA ARG A 366 -4.23 9.25 -8.36
C ARG A 366 -3.04 9.59 -9.24
N ALA A 367 -2.10 10.40 -8.74
CA ALA A 367 -0.87 10.72 -9.44
C ALA A 367 0.03 9.49 -9.65
N PHE A 368 0.10 8.59 -8.66
CA PHE A 368 0.77 7.29 -8.83
C PHE A 368 0.12 6.47 -9.94
N LEU A 369 -1.21 6.38 -9.99
CA LEU A 369 -1.93 5.64 -11.02
C LEU A 369 -1.71 6.25 -12.42
N VAL A 370 -1.64 7.58 -12.53
CA VAL A 370 -1.27 8.27 -13.77
C VAL A 370 0.16 7.91 -14.17
N TYR A 371 1.11 7.97 -13.23
CA TYR A 371 2.51 7.62 -13.44
C TYR A 371 2.67 6.17 -13.91
N ALA A 372 2.13 5.21 -13.14
CA ALA A 372 2.23 3.79 -13.43
C ALA A 372 1.48 3.41 -14.72
N GLY A 373 0.29 3.96 -14.95
CA GLY A 373 -0.48 3.73 -16.17
C GLY A 373 0.21 4.25 -17.42
N SER A 374 0.85 5.43 -17.34
CA SER A 374 1.63 5.99 -18.44
C SER A 374 2.87 5.15 -18.74
N ALA A 375 3.64 4.80 -17.70
CA ALA A 375 4.83 3.95 -17.85
C ALA A 375 4.49 2.57 -18.42
N LEU A 376 3.43 1.92 -17.92
CA LEU A 376 2.99 0.63 -18.43
C LEU A 376 2.56 0.73 -19.89
N ARG A 377 1.88 1.81 -20.28
CA ARG A 377 1.42 2.02 -21.66
C ARG A 377 2.58 2.21 -22.64
N GLU A 378 3.68 2.82 -22.19
CA GLU A 378 4.92 2.92 -22.98
C GLU A 378 5.56 1.54 -23.21
N ILE A 379 5.47 0.64 -22.24
CA ILE A 379 6.11 -0.68 -22.28
C ILE A 379 5.26 -1.71 -23.04
N ASP A 380 3.95 -1.69 -22.81
CA ASP A 380 2.94 -2.59 -23.39
C ASP A 380 1.74 -1.78 -23.92
N PRO A 381 1.82 -1.28 -25.17
CA PRO A 381 0.77 -0.47 -25.76
C PRO A 381 -0.46 -1.27 -26.22
N GLU A 382 -0.39 -2.60 -26.30
CA GLU A 382 -1.42 -3.43 -26.92
C GLU A 382 -2.38 -4.06 -25.90
N THR A 383 -1.94 -4.26 -24.66
CA THR A 383 -2.80 -4.84 -23.61
C THR A 383 -3.67 -3.76 -22.94
N PRO A 384 -4.99 -3.98 -22.75
CA PRO A 384 -5.85 -3.03 -22.03
C PRO A 384 -5.46 -2.91 -20.56
N GLN A 385 -5.81 -1.78 -19.95
CA GLN A 385 -5.56 -1.46 -18.54
C GLN A 385 -6.87 -1.12 -17.82
N THR A 386 -6.99 -1.49 -16.55
CA THR A 386 -8.06 -1.09 -15.62
C THR A 386 -7.46 -0.63 -14.29
N ILE A 387 -8.32 -0.07 -13.43
CA ILE A 387 -8.10 0.01 -11.99
C ILE A 387 -9.28 -0.68 -11.29
N SER A 388 -9.01 -1.47 -10.26
CA SER A 388 -10.03 -2.07 -9.39
C SER A 388 -10.32 -1.17 -8.20
N TRP A 389 -11.48 -0.51 -8.20
CA TRP A 389 -11.89 0.41 -7.14
C TRP A 389 -12.76 -0.28 -6.09
N ALA A 390 -12.60 0.09 -4.82
CA ALA A 390 -13.41 -0.46 -3.74
C ALA A 390 -14.83 0.12 -3.67
N THR A 391 -15.08 1.28 -4.28
CA THR A 391 -16.39 1.94 -4.22
C THR A 391 -16.86 2.39 -5.60
N SER A 392 -18.18 2.44 -5.79
CA SER A 392 -18.75 2.99 -7.02
C SER A 392 -18.51 4.48 -7.19
N ALA A 393 -18.30 5.23 -6.09
CA ALA A 393 -18.03 6.66 -6.16
C ALA A 393 -16.65 6.96 -6.75
N THR A 394 -15.61 6.23 -6.34
CA THR A 394 -14.26 6.36 -6.88
C THR A 394 -14.16 5.79 -8.29
N ALA A 395 -14.83 4.67 -8.56
CA ALA A 395 -14.95 4.09 -9.90
C ALA A 395 -15.67 5.01 -10.91
N ALA A 396 -16.64 5.80 -10.43
CA ALA A 396 -17.41 6.72 -11.25
C ALA A 396 -16.68 8.04 -11.57
N ASP A 397 -15.41 8.20 -11.15
CA ASP A 397 -14.64 9.41 -11.41
C ASP A 397 -14.21 9.49 -12.89
N PRO A 398 -14.76 10.43 -13.69
CA PRO A 398 -14.45 10.53 -15.11
C PRO A 398 -12.99 10.89 -15.39
N ALA A 399 -12.32 11.61 -14.48
CA ALA A 399 -10.94 12.02 -14.66
C ALA A 399 -10.00 10.80 -14.64
N MET A 400 -10.31 9.79 -13.81
CA MET A 400 -9.54 8.54 -13.78
C MET A 400 -10.00 7.57 -14.87
N ALA A 401 -11.31 7.43 -15.06
CA ALA A 401 -11.85 6.49 -16.04
C ALA A 401 -11.41 6.84 -17.47
N GLY A 402 -11.15 8.11 -17.77
CA GLY A 402 -10.61 8.56 -19.05
C GLY A 402 -9.20 8.07 -19.38
N LEU A 403 -8.44 7.61 -18.39
CA LEU A 403 -7.03 7.19 -18.51
C LEU A 403 -6.84 5.68 -18.66
N VAL A 404 -7.91 4.91 -18.46
CA VAL A 404 -7.90 3.44 -18.51
C VAL A 404 -8.88 2.92 -19.56
N ASP A 405 -8.72 1.67 -19.96
CA ASP A 405 -9.51 1.04 -21.01
C ASP A 405 -10.83 0.46 -20.48
N GLY A 406 -10.92 0.27 -19.16
CA GLY A 406 -12.14 -0.10 -18.45
C GLY A 406 -12.05 0.23 -16.97
N VAL A 407 -13.17 0.14 -16.27
CA VAL A 407 -13.26 0.40 -14.83
C VAL A 407 -13.73 -0.86 -14.12
N THR A 408 -12.93 -1.37 -13.17
CA THR A 408 -13.30 -2.54 -12.39
C THR A 408 -13.87 -2.10 -11.04
N LEU A 409 -15.06 -2.60 -10.70
CA LEU A 409 -15.65 -2.51 -9.37
C LEU A 409 -15.23 -3.74 -8.57
N HIS A 410 -14.49 -3.57 -7.47
CA HIS A 410 -14.18 -4.65 -6.55
C HIS A 410 -15.12 -4.57 -5.34
N LEU A 411 -16.25 -5.26 -5.41
CA LEU A 411 -17.27 -5.23 -4.37
C LEU A 411 -17.03 -6.28 -3.30
N THR A 412 -17.43 -5.93 -2.08
CA THR A 412 -17.55 -6.87 -0.97
C THR A 412 -18.96 -7.47 -0.93
N GLY A 413 -19.10 -8.67 -0.36
CA GLY A 413 -20.37 -9.42 -0.34
C GLY A 413 -21.58 -8.72 0.30
N ASN A 414 -21.44 -7.54 0.90
CA ASN A 414 -22.55 -6.83 1.54
C ASN A 414 -23.16 -5.69 0.69
N GLU A 415 -22.52 -5.32 -0.41
CA GLU A 415 -22.93 -4.18 -1.23
C GLU A 415 -24.05 -4.55 -2.22
N ASP A 416 -24.77 -3.54 -2.74
CA ASP A 416 -25.73 -3.73 -3.84
C ASP A 416 -25.00 -3.65 -5.19
N PRO A 417 -24.75 -4.79 -5.86
CA PRO A 417 -24.03 -4.79 -7.13
C PRO A 417 -24.79 -4.05 -8.23
N ALA A 418 -26.13 -4.12 -8.27
CA ALA A 418 -26.90 -3.51 -9.34
C ALA A 418 -26.83 -1.98 -9.28
N GLY A 419 -27.04 -1.41 -8.09
CA GLY A 419 -26.89 0.03 -7.86
C GLY A 419 -25.47 0.53 -8.13
N ALA A 420 -24.45 -0.20 -7.69
CA ALA A 420 -23.05 0.15 -7.92
C ALA A 420 -22.69 0.17 -9.42
N ILE A 421 -23.08 -0.86 -10.17
CA ILE A 421 -22.86 -0.93 -11.63
C ILE A 421 -23.56 0.22 -12.34
N GLN A 422 -24.81 0.51 -11.98
CA GLN A 422 -25.59 1.59 -12.60
C GLN A 422 -24.97 2.96 -12.34
N ALA A 423 -24.48 3.20 -11.11
CA ALA A 423 -23.82 4.45 -10.76
C ALA A 423 -22.59 4.73 -11.64
N VAL A 424 -21.72 3.72 -11.81
CA VAL A 424 -20.53 3.85 -12.66
C VAL A 424 -20.91 4.06 -14.13
N ARG A 425 -21.80 3.24 -14.69
CA ARG A 425 -22.22 3.38 -16.09
C ARG A 425 -22.83 4.74 -16.42
N THR A 426 -23.55 5.32 -15.46
CA THR A 426 -24.16 6.64 -15.64
C THR A 426 -23.09 7.74 -15.69
N ALA A 427 -22.04 7.62 -14.88
CA ALA A 427 -20.97 8.61 -14.81
C ALA A 427 -19.94 8.47 -15.95
N VAL A 428 -19.67 7.24 -16.40
CA VAL A 428 -18.64 6.93 -17.41
C VAL A 428 -19.21 6.03 -18.53
N PRO A 429 -20.15 6.53 -19.34
CA PRO A 429 -20.91 5.71 -20.31
C PRO A 429 -20.03 5.11 -21.42
N ASP A 430 -18.88 5.72 -21.71
CA ASP A 430 -17.97 5.32 -22.79
C ASP A 430 -16.91 4.29 -22.33
N ARG A 431 -16.98 3.81 -21.09
CA ARG A 431 -16.02 2.85 -20.52
C ARG A 431 -16.71 1.53 -20.16
N PRO A 432 -16.13 0.37 -20.54
CA PRO A 432 -16.63 -0.91 -20.07
C PRO A 432 -16.47 -1.01 -18.55
N VAL A 433 -17.53 -1.46 -17.89
CA VAL A 433 -17.52 -1.77 -16.45
C VAL A 433 -17.24 -3.26 -16.28
N LEU A 434 -16.25 -3.58 -15.47
CA LEU A 434 -15.93 -4.93 -15.03
C LEU A 434 -16.29 -5.08 -13.56
N LEU A 435 -16.54 -6.30 -13.13
CA LEU A 435 -16.92 -6.59 -11.75
C LEU A 435 -16.03 -7.67 -11.17
N THR A 436 -15.44 -7.40 -10.01
CA THR A 436 -14.73 -8.34 -9.16
C THR A 436 -15.46 -8.39 -7.83
N VAL A 437 -15.63 -9.57 -7.25
CA VAL A 437 -16.25 -9.70 -5.92
C VAL A 437 -15.36 -10.50 -5.00
N THR A 438 -15.13 -9.95 -3.80
CA THR A 438 -14.45 -10.66 -2.72
C THR A 438 -15.37 -11.74 -2.16
N GLY A 439 -14.81 -12.93 -1.95
CA GLY A 439 -15.53 -14.10 -1.52
C GLY A 439 -15.96 -13.89 -0.09
N LEU A 440 -17.18 -14.31 0.22
CA LEU A 440 -17.50 -14.43 1.63
C LEU A 440 -16.69 -15.56 2.22
N ASP A 441 -15.82 -15.19 3.16
CA ASP A 441 -15.20 -16.11 4.09
C ASP A 441 -16.27 -17.02 4.73
N THR A 442 -15.96 -18.31 4.84
CA THR A 442 -16.88 -19.39 5.27
C THR A 442 -16.48 -20.03 6.60
N ASP A 443 -15.52 -19.43 7.32
CA ASP A 443 -14.98 -19.94 8.61
C ASP A 443 -15.93 -19.75 9.83
N GLY A 444 -17.14 -19.23 9.62
CA GLY A 444 -18.11 -18.85 10.64
C GLY A 444 -17.97 -17.43 11.20
N GLY A 445 -16.75 -16.88 11.27
CA GLY A 445 -16.42 -15.50 11.68
C GLY A 445 -17.06 -14.99 12.98
N TRP A 446 -16.88 -13.69 13.25
CA TRP A 446 -17.49 -12.96 14.38
C TRP A 446 -18.64 -12.02 13.96
N SER A 447 -19.19 -12.22 12.77
CA SER A 447 -20.27 -11.38 12.24
C SER A 447 -21.65 -11.78 12.77
N PRO A 448 -22.58 -10.83 12.97
CA PRO A 448 -23.99 -11.12 13.21
C PRO A 448 -24.65 -11.92 12.08
N LEU A 449 -24.13 -11.81 10.86
CA LEU A 449 -24.55 -12.63 9.72
C LEU A 449 -23.65 -13.88 9.62
N PRO A 450 -24.21 -15.10 9.57
CA PRO A 450 -23.42 -16.33 9.50
C PRO A 450 -22.56 -16.39 8.23
N ARG A 451 -21.24 -16.52 8.40
CA ARG A 451 -20.27 -16.81 7.34
C ARG A 451 -20.27 -18.31 7.05
N THR A 452 -21.09 -18.73 6.08
CA THR A 452 -21.31 -20.14 5.75
C THR A 452 -21.24 -20.37 4.24
N GLU A 453 -20.98 -21.60 3.82
CA GLU A 453 -21.00 -21.98 2.40
C GLU A 453 -22.37 -21.72 1.74
N ALA A 454 -23.48 -21.92 2.45
CA ALA A 454 -24.82 -21.60 1.94
C ALA A 454 -24.98 -20.10 1.67
N ARG A 455 -24.43 -19.27 2.56
CA ARG A 455 -24.43 -17.81 2.36
C ARG A 455 -23.51 -17.39 1.20
N GLN A 456 -22.37 -18.05 1.04
CA GLN A 456 -21.46 -17.84 -0.09
C GLN A 456 -22.19 -18.05 -1.43
N VAL A 457 -23.02 -19.09 -1.55
CA VAL A 457 -23.85 -19.34 -2.75
C VAL A 457 -24.77 -18.14 -3.05
N VAL A 458 -25.50 -17.65 -2.04
CA VAL A 458 -26.42 -16.50 -2.18
C VAL A 458 -25.69 -15.27 -2.69
N ASP A 459 -24.53 -14.96 -2.13
CA ASP A 459 -23.83 -13.72 -2.47
C ASP A 459 -23.14 -13.79 -3.83
N VAL A 460 -22.61 -14.95 -4.20
CA VAL A 460 -22.08 -15.19 -5.56
C VAL A 460 -23.21 -15.12 -6.59
N ASP A 461 -24.32 -15.83 -6.39
CA ASP A 461 -25.45 -15.85 -7.32
C ASP A 461 -26.04 -14.44 -7.56
N ARG A 462 -26.23 -13.67 -6.49
CA ARG A 462 -26.71 -12.28 -6.58
C ARG A 462 -25.83 -11.42 -7.48
N VAL A 463 -24.52 -11.58 -7.38
CA VAL A 463 -23.53 -10.82 -8.16
C VAL A 463 -23.53 -11.27 -9.61
N LEU A 464 -23.54 -12.58 -9.87
CA LEU A 464 -23.60 -13.13 -11.22
C LEU A 464 -24.85 -12.64 -11.95
N GLN A 465 -26.02 -12.71 -11.29
CA GLN A 465 -27.27 -12.19 -11.85
C GLN A 465 -27.24 -10.69 -12.10
N ALA A 466 -26.62 -9.90 -11.22
CA ALA A 466 -26.48 -8.46 -11.42
C ALA A 466 -25.59 -8.15 -12.63
N GLY A 467 -24.47 -8.86 -12.77
CA GLY A 467 -23.56 -8.76 -13.92
C GLY A 467 -24.22 -9.16 -15.23
N GLU A 468 -24.98 -10.27 -15.24
CA GLU A 468 -25.72 -10.75 -16.40
C GLU A 468 -26.82 -9.78 -16.83
N ARG A 469 -27.66 -9.31 -15.90
CA ARG A 469 -28.71 -8.31 -16.19
C ARG A 469 -28.14 -7.01 -16.72
N ALA A 470 -26.97 -6.62 -16.24
CA ALA A 470 -26.25 -5.47 -16.76
C ALA A 470 -25.57 -5.76 -18.11
N GLY A 471 -25.38 -7.02 -18.51
CA GLY A 471 -24.60 -7.37 -19.69
C GLY A 471 -23.13 -6.98 -19.55
N LEU A 472 -22.53 -7.23 -18.38
CA LEU A 472 -21.09 -7.01 -18.19
C LEU A 472 -20.28 -7.99 -19.04
N SER A 473 -19.22 -7.50 -19.69
CA SER A 473 -18.30 -8.33 -20.46
C SER A 473 -17.45 -9.24 -19.56
N ARG A 474 -17.12 -8.79 -18.35
CA ARG A 474 -16.30 -9.55 -17.39
C ARG A 474 -16.92 -9.51 -16.00
N VAL A 475 -17.03 -10.70 -15.41
CA VAL A 475 -17.28 -10.89 -13.97
C VAL A 475 -16.20 -11.83 -13.44
N SER A 476 -15.51 -11.37 -12.40
CA SER A 476 -14.57 -12.13 -11.61
C SER A 476 -15.19 -12.42 -10.25
N VAL A 477 -15.17 -13.69 -9.86
CA VAL A 477 -15.45 -14.07 -8.47
C VAL A 477 -14.15 -14.34 -7.74
N ALA A 478 -14.25 -14.36 -6.42
CA ALA A 478 -13.09 -14.47 -5.56
C ALA A 478 -12.32 -15.78 -5.71
N THR A 479 -11.27 -15.86 -4.89
CA THR A 479 -10.25 -16.88 -4.77
C THR A 479 -10.71 -18.26 -5.25
N PHE A 480 -9.97 -18.84 -6.20
CA PHE A 480 -10.26 -20.15 -6.76
C PHE A 480 -10.29 -21.24 -5.68
N ILE A 481 -9.32 -21.20 -4.77
CA ILE A 481 -9.12 -22.17 -3.69
C ILE A 481 -8.88 -21.43 -2.37
N ASP A 482 -9.37 -21.99 -1.27
CA ASP A 482 -9.06 -21.46 0.06
C ASP A 482 -7.54 -21.38 0.29
N THR A 483 -7.09 -20.32 0.94
CA THR A 483 -5.71 -20.16 1.40
C THR A 483 -5.61 -20.36 2.91
N GLU A 484 -4.41 -20.21 3.48
CA GLU A 484 -4.22 -20.23 4.93
C GLU A 484 -5.04 -19.18 5.68
N THR A 485 -5.21 -18.01 5.05
CA THR A 485 -5.77 -16.80 5.65
C THR A 485 -7.13 -16.41 5.06
N ASP A 486 -7.57 -17.05 3.97
CA ASP A 486 -8.83 -16.77 3.29
C ASP A 486 -9.60 -18.07 3.02
N ALA A 487 -10.76 -18.24 3.68
CA ALA A 487 -11.68 -19.35 3.42
C ALA A 487 -12.87 -18.91 2.52
N GLY A 488 -12.67 -17.88 1.70
CA GLY A 488 -13.64 -17.37 0.73
C GLY A 488 -13.61 -18.07 -0.62
N GLY A 489 -12.80 -19.12 -0.79
CA GLY A 489 -12.58 -19.77 -2.08
C GLY A 489 -13.73 -20.64 -2.55
N LEU A 490 -13.79 -20.94 -3.86
CA LEU A 490 -14.77 -21.85 -4.44
C LEU A 490 -14.44 -23.33 -4.17
N LEU A 491 -13.16 -23.64 -4.04
CA LEU A 491 -12.64 -24.92 -3.58
C LEU A 491 -12.06 -24.78 -2.17
N ARG A 492 -12.11 -25.84 -1.38
CA ARG A 492 -11.37 -25.95 -0.11
C ARG A 492 -9.89 -26.24 -0.41
N ARG A 493 -9.01 -26.10 0.60
CA ARG A 493 -7.56 -26.36 0.46
C ARG A 493 -7.21 -27.75 -0.07
N ASP A 494 -8.07 -28.75 0.17
CA ASP A 494 -7.93 -30.11 -0.37
C ASP A 494 -8.47 -30.27 -1.80
N ALA A 495 -8.74 -29.15 -2.48
CA ALA A 495 -9.38 -29.03 -3.79
C ALA A 495 -10.82 -29.58 -3.87
N SER A 496 -11.46 -29.92 -2.74
CA SER A 496 -12.87 -30.31 -2.75
C SER A 496 -13.78 -29.10 -3.03
N ALA A 497 -14.79 -29.29 -3.88
CA ALA A 497 -15.70 -28.21 -4.26
C ALA A 497 -16.59 -27.79 -3.09
N LYS A 498 -16.76 -26.48 -2.93
CA LYS A 498 -17.84 -25.90 -2.11
C LYS A 498 -19.13 -25.78 -2.94
N PRO A 499 -20.31 -25.67 -2.32
CA PRO A 499 -21.57 -25.48 -3.01
C PRO A 499 -21.58 -24.32 -4.02
N ALA A 500 -20.87 -23.23 -3.75
CA ALA A 500 -20.79 -22.08 -4.66
C ALA A 500 -20.09 -22.41 -6.00
N ALA A 501 -19.21 -23.42 -6.06
CA ALA A 501 -18.58 -23.85 -7.30
C ALA A 501 -19.60 -24.39 -8.32
N ALA A 502 -20.73 -24.95 -7.86
CA ALA A 502 -21.78 -25.47 -8.72
C ALA A 502 -22.45 -24.37 -9.57
N LEU A 503 -22.39 -23.10 -9.15
CA LEU A 503 -22.93 -21.97 -9.93
C LEU A 503 -22.21 -21.74 -11.26
N PHE A 504 -21.00 -22.30 -11.42
CA PHE A 504 -20.18 -22.12 -12.61
C PHE A 504 -20.13 -23.37 -13.51
N ALA A 505 -20.61 -24.51 -13.02
CA ALA A 505 -20.64 -25.75 -13.80
C ALA A 505 -21.58 -25.61 -15.02
N ALA A 506 -21.13 -26.11 -16.18
CA ALA A 506 -21.83 -25.97 -17.46
C ALA A 506 -23.25 -26.59 -17.52
N SER A 507 -23.64 -27.40 -16.52
CA SER A 507 -24.91 -28.12 -16.44
C SER A 507 -25.77 -27.73 -15.23
N ALA A 508 -25.51 -26.59 -14.59
CA ALA A 508 -26.29 -26.15 -13.44
C ALA A 508 -27.70 -25.73 -13.87
N GLU A 509 -28.70 -26.56 -13.59
CA GLU A 509 -30.05 -26.03 -13.37
C GLU A 509 -29.99 -25.08 -12.17
N PRO A 510 -30.73 -23.96 -12.16
CA PRO A 510 -30.76 -23.05 -11.02
C PRO A 510 -31.34 -23.79 -9.81
N ALA A 511 -30.48 -24.43 -9.03
CA ALA A 511 -30.85 -25.00 -7.76
C ALA A 511 -31.38 -23.86 -6.89
N ALA A 512 -32.53 -24.08 -6.25
CA ALA A 512 -33.12 -23.07 -5.37
C ALA A 512 -32.11 -22.68 -4.29
N VAL A 513 -31.50 -21.50 -4.45
CA VAL A 513 -30.55 -20.96 -3.50
C VAL A 513 -31.29 -20.70 -2.20
N SER A 514 -31.04 -21.54 -1.20
CA SER A 514 -31.71 -21.43 0.09
C SER A 514 -30.91 -20.47 1.00
N PRO A 515 -31.55 -19.48 1.62
CA PRO A 515 -30.87 -18.60 2.58
C PRO A 515 -30.38 -19.41 3.80
N PRO A 516 -29.42 -18.87 4.59
CA PRO A 516 -28.93 -19.55 5.78
C PRO A 516 -30.08 -19.92 6.72
N GLY A 517 -30.12 -21.17 7.15
CA GLY A 517 -31.14 -21.69 8.05
C GLY A 517 -30.88 -21.30 9.50
N VAL A 518 -31.86 -21.49 10.39
CA VAL A 518 -31.72 -21.21 11.83
C VAL A 518 -30.52 -21.96 12.46
N LEU A 519 -30.19 -23.14 11.95
CA LEU A 519 -29.04 -23.92 12.40
C LEU A 519 -27.69 -23.28 12.04
N ASP A 520 -27.62 -22.51 10.96
CA ASP A 520 -26.41 -21.77 10.57
C ASP A 520 -26.14 -20.61 11.54
N TYR A 521 -27.20 -19.95 12.00
CA TYR A 521 -27.11 -18.98 13.09
C TYR A 521 -26.68 -19.63 14.40
N ALA A 522 -27.17 -20.84 14.72
CA ALA A 522 -26.75 -21.55 15.92
C ALA A 522 -25.26 -21.99 15.91
N ARG A 523 -24.66 -22.15 14.73
CA ARG A 523 -23.23 -22.51 14.55
C ARG A 523 -22.31 -21.29 14.44
N SER A 524 -22.85 -20.08 14.30
CA SER A 524 -22.07 -18.84 14.23
C SER A 524 -21.41 -18.52 15.57
N LYS A 525 -20.09 -18.24 15.56
CA LYS A 525 -19.31 -17.91 16.78
C LYS A 525 -19.89 -16.68 17.49
N PHE A 526 -20.39 -15.69 16.73
CA PHE A 526 -21.07 -14.51 17.27
C PHE A 526 -22.32 -14.88 18.08
N TRP A 527 -23.23 -15.68 17.51
CA TRP A 527 -24.48 -16.04 18.16
C TRP A 527 -24.29 -17.00 19.33
N ILE A 528 -23.28 -17.87 19.27
CA ILE A 528 -22.87 -18.71 20.40
C ILE A 528 -22.45 -17.82 21.58
N LEU A 529 -21.60 -16.81 21.35
CA LEU A 529 -21.18 -15.87 22.39
C LEU A 529 -22.34 -15.03 22.93
N MET A 530 -23.17 -14.46 22.05
CA MET A 530 -24.34 -13.68 22.47
C MET A 530 -25.29 -14.52 23.33
N THR A 531 -25.55 -15.76 22.93
CA THR A 531 -26.36 -16.69 23.71
C THR A 531 -25.75 -16.97 25.08
N ALA A 532 -24.42 -17.18 25.15
CA ALA A 532 -23.71 -17.37 26.41
C ALA A 532 -23.77 -16.12 27.31
N LEU A 533 -23.63 -14.92 26.74
CA LEU A 533 -23.76 -13.64 27.45
C LEU A 533 -25.18 -13.43 27.98
N PHE A 534 -26.21 -13.70 27.18
CA PHE A 534 -27.60 -13.63 27.62
C PHE A 534 -27.89 -14.65 28.73
N ALA A 535 -27.38 -15.87 28.63
CA ALA A 535 -27.51 -16.89 29.66
C ALA A 535 -26.80 -16.49 30.96
N ALA A 536 -25.62 -15.89 30.88
CA ALA A 536 -24.89 -15.37 32.03
C ALA A 536 -25.64 -14.20 32.69
N ALA A 537 -26.14 -13.25 31.89
CA ALA A 537 -26.93 -12.12 32.39
C ALA A 537 -28.23 -12.59 33.07
N ALA A 538 -28.93 -13.56 32.48
CA ALA A 538 -30.11 -14.18 33.07
C ALA A 538 -29.78 -14.89 34.40
N SER A 539 -28.65 -15.60 34.46
CA SER A 539 -28.17 -16.27 35.68
C SER A 539 -27.85 -15.27 36.79
N VAL A 540 -27.23 -14.14 36.47
CA VAL A 540 -26.97 -13.04 37.41
C VAL A 540 -28.27 -12.42 37.90
N LEU A 541 -29.22 -12.14 37.01
CA LEU A 541 -30.55 -11.62 37.36
C LEU A 541 -31.30 -12.56 38.31
N LEU A 542 -31.29 -13.86 38.02
CA LEU A 542 -31.89 -14.89 38.88
C LEU A 542 -31.20 -14.95 40.24
N TRP A 543 -29.87 -14.84 40.29
CA TRP A 543 -29.10 -14.81 41.54
C TRP A 543 -29.39 -13.56 42.38
N VAL A 544 -29.43 -12.37 41.77
CA VAL A 544 -29.80 -11.10 42.43
C VAL A 544 -31.22 -11.19 42.98
N ARG A 545 -32.17 -11.72 42.19
CA ARG A 545 -33.56 -11.91 42.61
C ARG A 545 -33.67 -12.87 43.79
N ARG A 546 -32.94 -13.99 43.77
CA ARG A 546 -32.86 -14.92 44.91
C ARG A 546 -32.29 -14.25 46.16
N ARG A 547 -31.21 -13.47 46.04
CA ARG A 547 -30.61 -12.73 47.17
C ARG A 547 -31.54 -11.69 47.79
N LYS A 548 -32.36 -11.00 46.98
CA LYS A 548 -33.36 -10.05 47.49
C LYS A 548 -34.47 -10.72 48.30
N HIS A 549 -34.80 -11.98 48.02
CA HIS A 549 -35.78 -12.75 48.81
C HIS A 549 -35.20 -13.42 50.07
N THR A 550 -33.87 -13.53 50.19
CA THR A 550 -33.21 -14.09 51.38
C THR A 550 -32.60 -13.02 52.31
N ALA A 551 -32.84 -11.73 52.06
CA ALA A 551 -32.40 -10.68 52.99
C ALA A 551 -33.29 -10.72 54.26
N PRO A 552 -32.72 -10.92 55.47
CA PRO A 552 -33.49 -10.92 56.70
C PRO A 552 -34.12 -9.54 56.93
N ALA A 553 -35.40 -9.52 57.31
CA ALA A 553 -36.13 -8.29 57.62
C ALA A 553 -35.37 -7.49 58.67
N ARG A 554 -35.06 -6.23 58.37
CA ARG A 554 -34.52 -5.28 59.36
C ARG A 554 -35.48 -5.20 60.54
N PRO A 555 -35.02 -5.33 61.80
CA PRO A 555 -35.89 -5.16 62.96
C PRO A 555 -36.40 -3.71 62.99
N LYS A 556 -37.72 -3.56 63.11
CA LYS A 556 -38.37 -2.27 63.34
C LYS A 556 -37.90 -1.71 64.68
N THR A 557 -37.25 -0.56 64.66
CA THR A 557 -37.02 0.26 65.85
C THR A 557 -38.35 0.88 66.27
N SER A 558 -38.86 0.47 67.43
CA SER A 558 -39.98 1.09 68.13
C SER A 558 -39.54 2.43 68.71
N SER A 559 -40.19 3.50 68.26
CA SER A 559 -40.20 4.82 68.87
C SER A 559 -41.63 5.31 68.79
N GLU A 560 -42.39 5.16 69.87
CA GLU A 560 -43.42 6.13 70.21
C GLU A 560 -43.67 6.07 71.72
N ALA A 561 -43.46 7.23 72.33
CA ALA A 561 -43.79 7.54 73.70
C ALA A 561 -45.17 8.22 73.73
N ASP A 562 -45.92 7.86 74.76
CA ASP A 562 -46.91 8.63 75.53
C ASP A 562 -48.09 9.33 74.84
N GLY A 563 -49.27 8.92 75.29
CA GLY A 563 -50.56 9.59 75.14
C GLY A 563 -51.75 8.82 75.71
N ASP A 564 -51.65 8.29 76.93
CA ASP A 564 -52.60 8.30 78.09
C ASP A 564 -52.31 7.18 79.10
#